data_AF-A0A3M7IWX5-F1
#
_entry.id   AF-A0A3M7IWX5-F1
#
_cell.length_a   1.000
_cell.length_b   1.000
_cell.length_c   1.000
_cell.angle_alpha   90.00
_cell.angle_beta   90.00
_cell.angle_gamma   90.00
#
_symmetry.space_group_name_H-M   'P 1'
#
loop_
_entity.id
_entity.type
_entity.pdbx_description
1 polymer ?
#
loop_
_entity_poly.entity_id
_entity_poly.type
_entity_poly.pdbx_seq_one_letter_code
_entity_poly.pdbx_strand_id
1 'polypeptide(L)'
;MGKNRGPKPAPSRDLEAVQQMLGFHPNPTTSKGSPTSIKDPIFVCIDCEAFEHNHSKITEIGVAVLDTRETAHLHPSFDPLPAWFDKIKYAHYRPVEYARLQNKTFIQGCPEQFNFGPSTWVHLADMRRILQNIFADPTQLARAADFTITTLSPTPAPRNVIFVAHGAGNDTAYLRHLSFDLSNPQDNTNSPVQQTLDTQKLCGTSSKKSPLSLHRLCLCLHLSPLLNLHNAGNDAGYTLQALLALAVNDFRNPGAFAREVREGPFAVGRKVPPVRFERGWKAPVVWGGSTARGKVSEGDDDGGRGRGGEGLGVAAEGVCGEGDGGGDGGAEMTRKKTTTTTRPKGLPPRAAERQEGKDTMGSTAGDEKARGTNERKRKREWEGAG
;
A
#
# COMPACT_ATOMS: atom_id res chain seq x y z
N MET A 1 39.09 21.12 17.99
CA MET A 1 39.34 20.01 17.06
C MET A 1 38.02 19.41 16.62
N GLY A 2 37.64 19.55 15.35
CA GLY A 2 36.44 18.87 14.83
C GLY A 2 36.71 17.38 14.71
N LYS A 3 35.87 16.54 15.33
CA LYS A 3 35.89 15.09 15.07
C LYS A 3 35.41 14.89 13.64
N ASN A 4 36.32 14.55 12.72
CA ASN A 4 35.95 14.04 11.40
C ASN A 4 35.07 12.81 11.59
N ARG A 5 33.75 12.99 11.46
CA ARG A 5 32.81 11.88 11.43
C ARG A 5 33.06 11.16 10.11
N GLY A 6 33.58 9.93 10.19
CA GLY A 6 33.73 9.08 9.02
C GLY A 6 32.39 8.88 8.29
N PRO A 7 32.41 8.41 7.04
CA PRO A 7 31.19 8.23 6.25
C PRO A 7 30.15 7.43 7.05
N LYS A 8 28.95 8.02 7.20
CA LYS A 8 27.81 7.37 7.87
C LYS A 8 27.51 6.01 7.20
N PRO A 9 27.12 4.97 7.97
CA PRO A 9 26.75 3.67 7.39
C PRO A 9 25.55 3.82 6.43
N ALA A 10 25.52 3.04 5.35
CA ALA A 10 24.56 3.24 4.25
C ALA A 10 23.07 3.38 4.69
N PRO A 11 22.52 2.56 5.61
CA PRO A 11 21.12 2.70 6.03
C PRO A 11 20.78 4.06 6.65
N SER A 12 21.74 4.73 7.31
CA SER A 12 21.51 6.08 7.86
C SER A 12 21.74 7.21 6.85
N ARG A 13 22.37 6.93 5.70
CA ARG A 13 22.39 7.86 4.55
C ARG A 13 21.07 7.77 3.78
N ASP A 14 20.52 6.57 3.64
CA ASP A 14 19.23 6.37 2.97
C ASP A 14 18.07 6.97 3.78
N LEU A 15 18.04 6.79 5.11
CA LEU A 15 17.07 7.48 5.98
C LEU A 15 17.24 9.01 5.98
N GLU A 16 18.48 9.52 5.94
CA GLU A 16 18.74 10.96 5.79
C GLU A 16 18.21 11.52 4.46
N ALA A 17 18.29 10.74 3.36
CA ALA A 17 17.66 11.09 2.09
C ALA A 17 16.12 11.10 2.18
N VAL A 18 15.50 10.14 2.88
CA VAL A 18 14.05 10.15 3.14
C VAL A 18 13.63 11.38 3.95
N GLN A 19 14.40 11.75 4.98
CA GLN A 19 14.16 12.97 5.78
C GLN A 19 14.29 14.25 4.92
N GLN A 20 15.22 14.29 3.95
CA GLN A 20 15.35 15.40 2.99
C GLN A 20 14.14 15.46 2.03
N MET A 21 13.70 14.32 1.48
CA MET A 21 12.51 14.22 0.63
C MET A 21 11.23 14.68 1.35
N LEU A 22 11.14 14.43 2.66
CA LEU A 22 10.05 14.88 3.54
C LEU A 22 10.22 16.33 4.06
N GLY A 23 11.30 17.03 3.69
CA GLY A 23 11.53 18.43 4.07
C GLY A 23 11.95 18.67 5.52
N PHE A 24 12.40 17.64 6.25
CA PHE A 24 12.74 17.75 7.69
C PHE A 24 13.97 18.63 7.97
N HIS A 25 14.88 18.70 7.00
CA HIS A 25 16.11 19.49 7.11
C HIS A 25 15.99 20.74 6.25
N PRO A 26 16.27 21.95 6.77
CA PRO A 26 16.32 23.14 5.94
C PRO A 26 17.37 22.94 4.85
N ASN A 27 16.96 23.24 3.61
CA ASN A 27 17.65 22.88 2.37
C ASN A 27 19.17 23.11 2.48
N PRO A 28 20.01 22.04 2.57
CA PRO A 28 21.41 22.20 2.87
C PRO A 28 22.09 22.93 1.71
N THR A 29 22.81 24.01 2.02
CA THR A 29 23.71 24.66 1.07
C THR A 29 24.65 23.58 0.52
N THR A 30 24.59 23.37 -0.81
CA THR A 30 25.06 22.15 -1.47
C THR A 30 26.55 21.90 -1.23
N SER A 31 26.86 21.08 -0.21
CA SER A 31 28.19 20.53 -0.03
C SER A 31 28.45 19.52 -1.15
N LYS A 32 29.51 19.77 -1.94
CA LYS A 32 29.90 18.93 -3.08
C LYS A 32 30.01 17.47 -2.64
N GLY A 33 29.11 16.62 -3.13
CA GLY A 33 29.06 15.18 -2.82
C GLY A 33 27.75 14.68 -2.17
N SER A 34 26.77 15.55 -1.88
CA SER A 34 25.40 15.10 -1.61
C SER A 34 24.77 14.48 -2.86
N PRO A 35 23.98 13.39 -2.76
CA PRO A 35 23.00 13.04 -3.78
C PRO A 35 22.12 14.26 -4.09
N THR A 36 21.70 14.40 -5.35
CA THR A 36 20.74 15.43 -5.75
C THR A 36 19.44 15.23 -4.99
N SER A 37 19.08 16.21 -4.15
CA SER A 37 17.83 16.18 -3.39
C SER A 37 16.64 16.12 -4.35
N ILE A 38 15.88 15.02 -4.28
CA ILE A 38 14.67 14.86 -5.08
C ILE A 38 13.61 15.76 -4.44
N LYS A 39 13.33 16.89 -5.10
CA LYS A 39 12.36 17.88 -4.63
C LYS A 39 10.93 17.41 -4.88
N ASP A 40 10.06 17.68 -3.90
CA ASP A 40 8.63 17.39 -3.88
C ASP A 40 8.25 16.02 -4.48
N PRO A 41 8.85 14.90 -4.03
CA PRO A 41 8.50 13.60 -4.56
C PRO A 41 7.08 13.17 -4.16
N ILE A 42 6.53 12.23 -4.91
CA ILE A 42 5.38 11.45 -4.49
C ILE A 42 5.86 10.05 -4.15
N PHE A 43 5.57 9.60 -2.93
CA PHE A 43 5.84 8.23 -2.52
C PHE A 43 4.68 7.35 -2.98
N VAL A 44 4.98 6.25 -3.69
CA VAL A 44 4.01 5.27 -4.16
C VAL A 44 4.44 3.90 -3.64
N CYS A 45 3.73 3.39 -2.65
CA CYS A 45 3.91 2.05 -2.11
C CYS A 45 2.96 1.08 -2.82
N ILE A 46 3.47 -0.08 -3.26
CA ILE A 46 2.65 -1.19 -3.75
C ILE A 46 3.06 -2.45 -3.02
N ASP A 47 2.05 -3.24 -2.65
CA ASP A 47 2.18 -4.59 -2.12
C ASP A 47 1.22 -5.50 -2.91
N CYS A 48 1.61 -6.75 -3.15
CA CYS A 48 0.85 -7.69 -3.97
C CYS A 48 0.75 -9.06 -3.27
N GLU A 49 -0.48 -9.51 -2.99
CA GLU A 49 -0.72 -10.88 -2.52
C GLU A 49 -0.98 -11.81 -3.73
N ALA A 50 -0.45 -13.03 -3.64
CA ALA A 50 -0.59 -14.07 -4.65
C ALA A 50 -1.04 -15.38 -4.03
N PHE A 51 -1.71 -16.23 -4.82
CA PHE A 51 -2.27 -17.49 -4.31
C PHE A 51 -1.16 -18.48 -3.89
N GLU A 52 -1.21 -18.97 -2.66
CA GLU A 52 -0.15 -19.76 -2.01
C GLU A 52 0.17 -21.10 -2.68
N HIS A 53 -0.73 -21.61 -3.54
CA HIS A 53 -0.50 -22.81 -4.35
C HIS A 53 -0.18 -22.51 -5.82
N ASN A 54 -0.24 -21.25 -6.26
CA ASN A 54 0.21 -20.82 -7.58
C ASN A 54 0.50 -19.31 -7.61
N HIS A 55 1.77 -18.93 -7.43
CA HIS A 55 2.20 -17.54 -7.33
C HIS A 55 2.04 -16.71 -8.63
N SER A 56 1.66 -17.31 -9.76
CA SER A 56 1.30 -16.53 -10.97
C SER A 56 -0.10 -15.90 -10.88
N LYS A 57 -0.91 -16.27 -9.87
CA LYS A 57 -2.26 -15.74 -9.64
C LYS A 57 -2.23 -14.68 -8.56
N ILE A 58 -2.11 -13.42 -8.97
CA ILE A 58 -2.08 -12.25 -8.07
C ILE A 58 -3.51 -11.94 -7.63
N THR A 59 -3.82 -12.18 -6.36
CA THR A 59 -5.18 -12.11 -5.81
C THR A 59 -5.59 -10.73 -5.32
N GLU A 60 -4.61 -9.90 -4.93
CA GLU A 60 -4.83 -8.55 -4.42
C GLU A 60 -3.66 -7.64 -4.82
N ILE A 61 -3.95 -6.37 -5.09
CA ILE A 61 -2.95 -5.32 -5.30
C ILE A 61 -3.30 -4.16 -4.38
N GLY A 62 -2.43 -3.87 -3.42
CA GLY A 62 -2.53 -2.73 -2.52
C GLY A 62 -1.71 -1.56 -2.99
N VAL A 63 -2.22 -0.34 -2.82
CA VAL A 63 -1.51 0.88 -3.18
C VAL A 63 -1.69 1.93 -2.08
N ALA A 64 -0.59 2.53 -1.65
CA ALA A 64 -0.60 3.69 -0.74
C ALA A 64 0.25 4.82 -1.32
N VAL A 65 -0.29 6.03 -1.34
CA VAL A 65 0.34 7.21 -1.98
C VAL A 65 0.42 8.37 -1.02
N LEU A 66 1.57 9.06 -0.99
CA LEU A 66 1.78 10.32 -0.28
C LEU A 66 2.46 11.34 -1.18
N ASP A 67 1.77 12.44 -1.51
CA ASP A 67 2.43 13.63 -2.04
C ASP A 67 3.07 14.40 -0.88
N THR A 68 4.40 14.52 -0.89
CA THR A 68 5.14 15.21 0.18
C THR A 68 4.75 16.68 0.38
N ARG A 69 4.11 17.31 -0.62
CA ARG A 69 3.53 18.66 -0.50
C ARG A 69 2.38 18.70 0.51
N GLU A 70 1.60 17.62 0.63
CA GLU A 70 0.51 17.52 1.61
C GLU A 70 1.03 17.45 3.06
N THR A 71 2.32 17.14 3.26
CA THR A 71 3.00 17.11 4.57
C THR A 71 3.99 18.24 4.80
N ALA A 72 4.23 19.13 3.82
CA ALA A 72 5.28 20.16 3.91
C ALA A 72 5.07 21.23 5.01
N HIS A 73 3.89 21.26 5.63
CA HIS A 73 3.56 22.12 6.78
C HIS A 73 3.73 21.40 8.13
N LEU A 74 3.94 20.08 8.13
CA LEU A 74 4.16 19.28 9.33
C LEU A 74 5.67 19.23 9.64
N HIS A 75 6.02 19.21 10.91
CA HIS A 75 7.39 19.17 11.37
C HIS A 75 7.64 17.98 12.30
N PRO A 76 8.69 17.19 12.06
CA PRO A 76 8.93 15.94 12.76
C PRO A 76 9.10 16.11 14.28
N SER A 77 9.51 17.26 14.81
CA SER A 77 9.70 17.41 16.27
C SER A 77 8.40 17.53 17.09
N PHE A 78 7.32 18.06 16.51
CA PHE A 78 6.12 18.42 17.28
C PHE A 78 4.81 17.83 16.73
N ASP A 79 4.70 17.62 15.41
CA ASP A 79 3.50 17.00 14.87
C ASP A 79 3.43 15.49 15.19
N PRO A 80 2.27 14.97 15.60
CA PRO A 80 2.10 13.56 15.91
C PRO A 80 2.01 12.73 14.62
N LEU A 81 2.53 11.50 14.63
CA LEU A 81 2.55 10.62 13.45
C LEU A 81 1.18 10.48 12.72
N PRO A 82 0.02 10.36 13.41
CA PRO A 82 -1.29 10.38 12.76
C PRO A 82 -1.52 11.54 11.79
N ALA A 83 -1.04 12.76 12.08
CA ALA A 83 -1.22 13.91 11.19
C ALA A 83 -0.52 13.74 9.82
N TRP A 84 0.53 12.91 9.78
CA TRP A 84 1.22 12.50 8.55
C TRP A 84 0.46 11.36 7.85
N PHE A 85 -0.06 10.41 8.62
CA PHE A 85 -0.82 9.25 8.10
C PHE A 85 -2.14 9.67 7.46
N ASP A 86 -2.77 10.74 7.97
CA ASP A 86 -3.98 11.37 7.43
C ASP A 86 -3.78 11.97 6.02
N LYS A 87 -2.53 12.06 5.52
CA LYS A 87 -2.19 12.53 4.16
C LYS A 87 -1.94 11.40 3.18
N ILE A 88 -1.94 10.15 3.65
CA ILE A 88 -1.77 8.98 2.79
C ILE A 88 -3.13 8.65 2.14
N LYS A 89 -3.12 8.48 0.83
CA LYS A 89 -4.24 7.97 0.04
C LYS A 89 -4.04 6.47 -0.14
N TYR A 90 -5.11 5.69 -0.03
CA TYR A 90 -5.04 4.23 -0.09
C TYR A 90 -5.99 3.69 -1.15
N ALA A 91 -5.62 2.57 -1.78
CA ALA A 91 -6.47 1.77 -2.65
C ALA A 91 -6.17 0.29 -2.48
N HIS A 92 -7.18 -0.53 -2.74
CA HIS A 92 -7.09 -1.99 -2.72
C HIS A 92 -7.86 -2.55 -3.91
N TYR A 93 -7.16 -3.23 -4.82
CA TYR A 93 -7.72 -3.82 -6.03
C TYR A 93 -7.74 -5.34 -5.93
N ARG A 94 -8.85 -5.96 -6.34
CA ARG A 94 -9.04 -7.41 -6.34
C ARG A 94 -9.44 -7.87 -7.74
N PRO A 95 -8.61 -8.66 -8.44
CA PRO A 95 -9.00 -9.27 -9.71
C PRO A 95 -10.16 -10.27 -9.53
N VAL A 96 -11.27 -10.04 -10.24
CA VAL A 96 -12.49 -10.85 -10.12
C VAL A 96 -12.27 -12.31 -10.56
N GLU A 97 -11.33 -12.54 -11.49
CA GLU A 97 -10.93 -13.86 -12.00
C GLU A 97 -10.40 -14.78 -10.89
N TYR A 98 -9.89 -14.19 -9.80
CA TYR A 98 -9.31 -14.91 -8.66
C TYR A 98 -10.11 -14.73 -7.36
N ALA A 99 -11.33 -14.19 -7.42
CA ALA A 99 -12.18 -13.91 -6.25
C ALA A 99 -12.42 -15.08 -5.28
N ARG A 100 -12.28 -16.32 -5.76
CA ARG A 100 -12.47 -17.57 -4.98
C ARG A 100 -11.17 -18.12 -4.38
N LEU A 101 -10.01 -17.54 -4.70
CA LEU A 101 -8.71 -17.95 -4.17
C LEU A 101 -8.44 -17.17 -2.89
N GLN A 102 -8.03 -17.87 -1.84
CA GLN A 102 -7.67 -17.27 -0.55
C GLN A 102 -6.61 -18.15 0.12
N ASN A 103 -5.54 -17.52 0.60
CA ASN A 103 -4.46 -18.19 1.33
C ASN A 103 -4.93 -18.58 2.74
N LYS A 104 -4.72 -19.83 3.13
CA LYS A 104 -5.19 -20.44 4.39
C LYS A 104 -4.20 -21.41 5.01
N THR A 105 -3.24 -21.93 4.24
CA THR A 105 -2.40 -23.07 4.61
C THR A 105 -1.09 -22.62 5.25
N PHE A 106 -0.39 -21.68 4.62
CA PHE A 106 0.92 -21.19 5.07
C PHE A 106 0.79 -19.83 5.75
N ILE A 107 -0.01 -18.94 5.17
CA ILE A 107 -0.30 -17.60 5.68
C ILE A 107 -1.79 -17.36 5.48
N GLN A 108 -2.50 -16.97 6.55
CA GLN A 108 -3.93 -16.67 6.47
C GLN A 108 -4.14 -15.28 5.86
N GLY A 109 -4.64 -15.22 4.63
CA GLY A 109 -5.03 -13.98 3.97
C GLY A 109 -6.40 -13.47 4.42
N CYS A 110 -6.56 -12.14 4.48
CA CYS A 110 -7.80 -11.44 4.84
C CYS A 110 -8.30 -10.46 3.74
N PRO A 111 -8.50 -10.93 2.49
CA PRO A 111 -8.80 -10.08 1.31
C PRO A 111 -10.09 -9.24 1.37
N GLU A 112 -10.89 -9.43 2.41
CA GLU A 112 -12.14 -8.71 2.65
C GLU A 112 -12.00 -7.62 3.73
N GLN A 113 -10.83 -7.43 4.33
CA GLN A 113 -10.63 -6.65 5.55
C GLN A 113 -9.72 -5.42 5.36
N PHE A 114 -9.89 -4.73 4.23
CA PHE A 114 -9.15 -3.51 3.93
C PHE A 114 -9.58 -2.34 4.84
N ASN A 115 -8.67 -1.87 5.68
CA ASN A 115 -8.92 -0.91 6.78
C ASN A 115 -9.18 0.51 6.28
N PHE A 116 -8.64 0.86 5.11
CA PHE A 116 -8.49 2.26 4.68
C PHE A 116 -9.53 2.74 3.65
N GLY A 117 -10.56 1.93 3.36
CA GLY A 117 -11.63 2.30 2.44
C GLY A 117 -12.38 1.10 1.85
N PRO A 118 -13.04 1.27 0.68
CA PRO A 118 -13.62 0.15 -0.04
C PRO A 118 -12.56 -0.67 -0.77
N SER A 119 -12.81 -1.97 -0.93
CA SER A 119 -12.07 -2.82 -1.88
C SER A 119 -12.70 -2.70 -3.28
N THR A 120 -11.88 -2.51 -4.30
CA THR A 120 -12.31 -2.35 -5.69
C THR A 120 -12.16 -3.67 -6.45
N TRP A 121 -13.28 -4.27 -6.89
CA TRP A 121 -13.22 -5.34 -7.89
C TRP A 121 -12.92 -4.76 -9.26
N VAL A 122 -12.03 -5.45 -9.98
CA VAL A 122 -11.54 -5.09 -11.31
C VAL A 122 -11.32 -6.36 -12.12
N HIS A 123 -11.22 -6.25 -13.44
CA HIS A 123 -10.69 -7.35 -14.25
C HIS A 123 -9.16 -7.37 -14.20
N LEU A 124 -8.57 -8.56 -14.18
CA LEU A 124 -7.12 -8.74 -14.27
C LEU A 124 -6.53 -8.03 -15.51
N ALA A 125 -7.26 -8.03 -16.63
CA ALA A 125 -6.89 -7.35 -17.87
C ALA A 125 -6.79 -5.83 -17.73
N ASP A 126 -7.55 -5.21 -16.81
CA ASP A 126 -7.52 -3.77 -16.57
C ASP A 126 -6.30 -3.34 -15.73
N MET A 127 -5.67 -4.26 -14.98
CA MET A 127 -4.65 -3.92 -13.98
C MET A 127 -3.47 -3.15 -14.55
N ARG A 128 -2.98 -3.48 -15.76
CA ARG A 128 -1.90 -2.71 -16.40
C ARG A 128 -2.30 -1.24 -16.59
N ARG A 129 -3.51 -0.99 -17.09
CA ARG A 129 -4.03 0.36 -17.34
C ARG A 129 -4.29 1.10 -16.02
N ILE A 130 -4.77 0.41 -14.98
CA ILE A 130 -4.93 1.00 -13.64
C ILE A 130 -3.57 1.43 -13.09
N LEU A 131 -2.54 0.57 -13.17
CA LEU A 131 -1.18 0.91 -12.75
C LEU A 131 -0.61 2.08 -13.57
N GLN A 132 -0.77 2.07 -14.89
CA GLN A 132 -0.38 3.20 -15.75
C GLN A 132 -1.08 4.51 -15.34
N ASN A 133 -2.38 4.47 -15.02
CA ASN A 133 -3.11 5.64 -14.52
C ASN A 133 -2.56 6.12 -13.16
N ILE A 134 -2.20 5.21 -12.24
CA ILE A 134 -1.57 5.55 -10.95
C ILE A 134 -0.23 6.26 -11.17
N PHE A 135 0.63 5.78 -12.07
CA PHE A 135 1.92 6.43 -12.34
C PHE A 135 1.80 7.64 -13.29
N ALA A 136 0.68 7.82 -13.99
CA ALA A 136 0.41 9.04 -14.74
C ALA A 136 0.07 10.23 -13.82
N ASP A 137 -0.78 10.01 -12.81
CA ASP A 137 -1.05 10.96 -11.72
C ASP A 137 -1.36 10.23 -10.40
N PRO A 138 -0.35 10.00 -9.54
CA PRO A 138 -0.57 9.32 -8.27
C PRO A 138 -1.48 10.10 -7.32
N THR A 139 -1.61 11.43 -7.48
CA THR A 139 -2.44 12.26 -6.60
C THR A 139 -3.94 11.97 -6.77
N GLN A 140 -4.32 11.38 -7.91
CA GLN A 140 -5.68 10.98 -8.29
C GLN A 140 -5.94 9.47 -8.09
N LEU A 141 -5.22 8.81 -7.17
CA LEU A 141 -5.34 7.36 -6.88
C LEU A 141 -6.79 6.82 -6.87
N ALA A 142 -7.71 7.53 -6.22
CA ALA A 142 -9.13 7.14 -6.12
C ALA A 142 -9.87 7.05 -7.48
N ARG A 143 -9.32 7.67 -8.54
CA ARG A 143 -9.86 7.68 -9.90
C ARG A 143 -9.07 6.79 -10.86
N ALA A 144 -8.00 6.13 -10.43
CA ALA A 144 -7.14 5.35 -11.31
C ALA A 144 -7.84 4.16 -12.00
N ALA A 145 -8.91 3.63 -11.40
CA ALA A 145 -9.77 2.60 -11.99
C ALA A 145 -11.08 3.15 -12.57
N ASP A 146 -11.27 4.47 -12.68
CA ASP A 146 -12.44 5.06 -13.34
C ASP A 146 -12.12 5.27 -14.83
N PHE A 147 -12.46 4.28 -15.65
CA PHE A 147 -12.24 4.31 -17.10
C PHE A 147 -13.27 5.14 -17.87
N THR A 148 -14.28 5.71 -17.19
CA THR A 148 -15.27 6.60 -17.80
C THR A 148 -14.75 8.03 -17.97
N ILE A 149 -13.69 8.39 -17.26
CA ILE A 149 -13.03 9.69 -17.38
C ILE A 149 -12.17 9.70 -18.64
N THR A 150 -12.71 10.22 -19.73
CA THR A 150 -11.88 10.72 -20.83
C THR A 150 -11.02 11.85 -20.29
N THR A 151 -9.70 11.80 -20.52
CA THR A 151 -8.73 12.77 -20.00
C THR A 151 -8.86 14.14 -20.70
N LEU A 152 -9.88 14.90 -20.31
CA LEU A 152 -10.15 16.28 -20.74
C LEU A 152 -9.50 17.33 -19.81
N SER A 153 -8.93 16.89 -18.68
CA SER A 153 -8.05 17.73 -17.86
C SER A 153 -6.68 17.83 -18.54
N PRO A 154 -6.00 18.99 -18.49
CA PRO A 154 -4.59 19.06 -18.88
C PRO A 154 -3.80 18.02 -18.08
N THR A 155 -2.88 17.33 -18.75
CA THR A 155 -1.96 16.38 -18.11
C THR A 155 -1.17 17.12 -17.01
N PRO A 156 -1.19 16.64 -15.75
CA PRO A 156 -0.48 17.31 -14.68
C PRO A 156 1.02 17.29 -14.94
N ALA A 157 1.71 18.36 -14.54
CA ALA A 157 3.16 18.47 -14.73
C ALA A 157 3.88 17.26 -14.10
N PRO A 158 4.85 16.63 -14.81
CA PRO A 158 5.60 15.49 -14.32
C PRO A 158 6.09 15.61 -12.88
N ARG A 159 5.95 14.54 -12.10
CA ARG A 159 6.41 14.47 -10.70
C ARG A 159 7.44 13.36 -10.53
N ASN A 160 8.37 13.59 -9.62
CA ASN A 160 9.32 12.55 -9.21
C ASN A 160 8.58 11.51 -8.36
N VAL A 161 8.50 10.26 -8.83
CA VAL A 161 7.94 9.17 -8.03
C VAL A 161 9.06 8.40 -7.34
N ILE A 162 8.85 8.08 -6.07
CA ILE A 162 9.69 7.17 -5.30
C ILE A 162 8.85 5.93 -5.01
N PHE A 163 9.28 4.80 -5.55
CA PHE A 163 8.63 3.52 -5.28
C PHE A 163 9.00 3.06 -3.87
N VAL A 164 8.01 2.65 -3.08
CA VAL A 164 8.20 2.15 -1.71
C VAL A 164 7.73 0.70 -1.64
N ALA A 165 8.45 -0.15 -0.90
CA ALA A 165 8.06 -1.54 -0.69
C ALA A 165 8.63 -2.11 0.62
N HIS A 166 8.21 -3.33 0.96
CA HIS A 166 8.72 -4.11 2.08
C HIS A 166 9.32 -5.44 1.58
N GLY A 167 10.43 -5.35 0.85
CA GLY A 167 11.01 -6.48 0.11
C GLY A 167 10.69 -6.45 -1.39
N ALA A 168 11.01 -5.34 -2.07
CA ALA A 168 10.60 -4.99 -3.44
C ALA A 168 10.79 -6.05 -4.55
N GLY A 169 11.62 -7.08 -4.31
CA GLY A 169 11.90 -8.12 -5.29
C GLY A 169 10.65 -8.92 -5.70
N ASN A 170 9.75 -9.19 -4.75
CA ASN A 170 8.53 -9.94 -5.01
C ASN A 170 7.50 -9.08 -5.77
N ASP A 171 7.22 -7.88 -5.27
CA ASP A 171 6.22 -6.97 -5.85
C ASP A 171 6.57 -6.60 -7.29
N THR A 172 7.85 -6.30 -7.57
CA THR A 172 8.30 -6.00 -8.94
C THR A 172 8.26 -7.22 -9.86
N ALA A 173 8.30 -8.46 -9.36
CA ALA A 173 8.03 -9.64 -10.17
C ALA A 173 6.54 -9.78 -10.48
N TYR A 174 5.68 -9.58 -9.47
CA TYR A 174 4.22 -9.60 -9.64
C TYR A 174 3.71 -8.51 -10.60
N LEU A 175 4.22 -7.29 -10.50
CA LEU A 175 3.90 -6.21 -11.45
C LEU A 175 4.24 -6.58 -12.90
N ARG A 176 5.39 -7.24 -13.14
CA ARG A 176 5.74 -7.76 -14.48
C ARG A 176 4.80 -8.85 -14.97
N HIS A 177 4.28 -9.70 -14.09
CA HIS A 177 3.22 -10.66 -14.45
C HIS A 177 1.91 -9.96 -14.87
N LEU A 178 1.63 -8.76 -14.33
CA LEU A 178 0.56 -7.86 -14.78
C LEU A 178 0.94 -7.04 -16.03
N SER A 179 2.04 -7.39 -16.70
CA SER A 179 2.61 -6.67 -17.86
C SER A 179 2.99 -5.21 -17.58
N PHE A 180 3.33 -4.87 -16.34
CA PHE A 180 3.73 -3.53 -15.92
C PHE A 180 5.16 -3.56 -15.35
N ASP A 181 6.11 -2.80 -15.94
CA ASP A 181 7.47 -2.70 -15.41
C ASP A 181 7.81 -1.27 -14.96
N LEU A 182 8.16 -1.10 -13.68
CA LEU A 182 8.60 0.18 -13.10
C LEU A 182 9.83 0.78 -13.78
N SER A 183 10.61 -0.02 -14.51
CA SER A 183 11.77 0.42 -15.28
C SER A 183 11.45 0.79 -16.74
N ASN A 184 10.25 0.47 -17.22
CA ASN A 184 9.79 0.79 -18.58
C ASN A 184 9.18 2.20 -18.62
N PRO A 185 9.77 3.17 -19.37
CA PRO A 185 9.21 4.51 -19.49
C PRO A 185 7.79 4.56 -20.08
N GLN A 186 7.38 3.53 -20.83
CA GLN A 186 6.02 3.44 -21.39
C GLN A 186 4.96 3.04 -20.34
N ASP A 187 5.36 2.51 -19.19
CA ASP A 187 4.44 2.16 -18.10
C ASP A 187 4.33 3.27 -17.02
N ASN A 188 5.26 4.23 -17.00
CA ASN A 188 5.26 5.36 -16.06
C ASN A 188 5.46 6.74 -16.75
N THR A 189 4.93 6.88 -17.96
CA THR A 189 5.20 7.95 -18.95
C THR A 189 5.21 9.39 -18.43
N ASN A 190 4.37 9.74 -17.45
CA ASN A 190 4.30 11.11 -16.91
C ASN A 190 5.07 11.30 -15.59
N SER A 191 5.29 10.24 -14.80
CA SER A 191 5.98 10.33 -13.50
C SER A 191 6.99 9.18 -13.32
N PRO A 192 8.17 9.27 -13.93
CA PRO A 192 9.17 8.21 -13.90
C PRO A 192 9.69 7.95 -12.47
N VAL A 193 9.83 6.67 -12.13
CA VAL A 193 10.35 6.22 -10.84
C VAL A 193 11.83 6.57 -10.72
N GLN A 194 12.14 7.53 -9.84
CA GLN A 194 13.51 8.01 -9.63
C GLN A 194 14.33 7.08 -8.73
N GLN A 195 13.68 6.44 -7.76
CA GLN A 195 14.33 5.60 -6.76
C GLN A 195 13.34 4.58 -6.19
N THR A 196 13.85 3.44 -5.73
CA THR A 196 13.12 2.49 -4.87
C THR A 196 13.63 2.58 -3.43
N LEU A 197 12.73 2.77 -2.47
CA LEU A 197 12.96 2.68 -1.04
C LEU A 197 12.39 1.35 -0.51
N ASP A 198 13.28 0.47 -0.07
CA ASP A 198 12.90 -0.83 0.48
C ASP A 198 13.03 -0.79 2.01
N THR A 199 11.90 -0.82 2.70
CA THR A 199 11.86 -0.68 4.16
C THR A 199 12.63 -1.80 4.87
N GLN A 200 12.73 -3.02 4.30
CA GLN A 200 13.57 -4.09 4.87
C GLN A 200 15.06 -3.73 4.84
N LYS A 201 15.51 -2.97 3.84
CA LYS A 201 16.90 -2.49 3.72
C LYS A 201 17.14 -1.29 4.63
N LEU A 202 16.20 -0.34 4.68
CA LEU A 202 16.26 0.86 5.53
C LEU A 202 16.33 0.53 7.03
N CYS A 203 15.71 -0.57 7.47
CA CYS A 203 15.75 -1.02 8.86
C CYS A 203 17.14 -1.42 9.37
N GLY A 204 18.16 -1.52 8.51
CA GLY A 204 19.54 -1.71 8.90
C GLY A 204 19.88 -3.07 9.54
N THR A 205 18.95 -4.03 9.56
CA THR A 205 19.19 -5.39 10.05
C THR A 205 20.23 -6.08 9.16
N SER A 206 21.49 -6.13 9.62
CA SER A 206 22.64 -6.51 8.78
C SER A 206 22.64 -7.98 8.31
N SER A 207 21.70 -8.79 8.78
CA SER A 207 21.51 -10.17 8.34
C SER A 207 20.66 -10.23 7.07
N LYS A 208 21.32 -10.36 5.91
CA LYS A 208 20.67 -10.77 4.64
C LYS A 208 19.88 -12.08 4.74
N LYS A 209 20.09 -12.87 5.80
CA LYS A 209 19.47 -14.19 6.02
C LYS A 209 18.13 -14.11 6.78
N SER A 210 17.75 -12.95 7.32
CA SER A 210 16.57 -12.79 8.16
C SER A 210 16.05 -11.34 8.12
N PRO A 211 15.35 -10.93 7.04
CA PRO A 211 14.76 -9.60 6.96
C PRO A 211 13.72 -9.39 8.06
N LEU A 212 13.57 -8.14 8.49
CA LEU A 212 12.56 -7.76 9.48
C LEU A 212 11.18 -7.78 8.82
N SER A 213 10.23 -8.57 9.31
CA SER A 213 8.85 -8.61 8.79
C SER A 213 8.08 -7.32 9.08
N LEU A 214 7.12 -6.97 8.22
CA LEU A 214 6.29 -5.76 8.35
C LEU A 214 5.61 -5.67 9.72
N HIS A 215 5.02 -6.77 10.19
CA HIS A 215 4.45 -6.85 11.54
C HIS A 215 5.44 -6.42 12.63
N ARG A 216 6.67 -6.98 12.62
CA ARG A 216 7.68 -6.65 13.62
C ARG A 216 8.20 -5.22 13.45
N LEU A 217 8.35 -4.74 12.22
CA LEU A 217 8.69 -3.36 11.91
C LEU A 217 7.69 -2.39 12.56
N CYS A 218 6.39 -2.57 12.31
CA CYS A 218 5.34 -1.74 12.89
C CYS A 218 5.34 -1.80 14.44
N LEU A 219 5.55 -2.98 15.04
CA LEU A 219 5.63 -3.13 16.49
C LEU A 219 6.85 -2.39 17.11
N CYS A 220 8.03 -2.49 16.50
CA CYS A 220 9.24 -1.77 16.90
C CYS A 220 9.15 -0.25 16.67
N LEU A 221 8.21 0.20 15.82
CA LEU A 221 7.87 1.62 15.64
C LEU A 221 6.69 2.05 16.53
N HIS A 222 6.17 1.14 17.35
CA HIS A 222 5.01 1.32 18.23
C HIS A 222 3.72 1.76 17.48
N LEU A 223 3.61 1.39 16.20
CA LEU A 223 2.41 1.60 15.40
C LEU A 223 1.30 0.68 15.91
N SER A 224 0.22 1.27 16.43
CA SER A 224 -0.93 0.53 16.95
C SER A 224 -2.23 1.34 16.83
N PRO A 225 -3.40 0.69 16.66
CA PRO A 225 -3.56 -0.75 16.46
C PRO A 225 -3.12 -1.21 15.06
N LEU A 226 -2.43 -2.35 15.00
CA LEU A 226 -2.09 -3.04 13.75
C LEU A 226 -3.10 -4.18 13.55
N LEU A 227 -3.90 -4.11 12.49
CA LEU A 227 -5.00 -5.03 12.21
C LEU A 227 -4.96 -5.46 10.74
N ASN A 228 -5.37 -6.69 10.46
CA ASN A 228 -5.67 -7.16 9.11
C ASN A 228 -4.47 -7.08 8.14
N LEU A 229 -3.27 -7.46 8.59
CA LEU A 229 -2.14 -7.79 7.69
C LEU A 229 -2.48 -9.03 6.85
N HIS A 230 -1.79 -9.23 5.73
CA HIS A 230 -2.18 -10.16 4.66
C HIS A 230 -3.48 -9.74 3.98
N ASN A 231 -3.57 -8.43 3.77
CA ASN A 231 -4.46 -7.78 2.82
C ASN A 231 -3.60 -6.72 2.15
N ALA A 232 -3.35 -6.86 0.85
CA ALA A 232 -2.30 -6.08 0.18
C ALA A 232 -2.50 -4.56 0.37
N GLY A 233 -3.74 -4.08 0.36
CA GLY A 233 -4.06 -2.66 0.63
C GLY A 233 -3.63 -2.18 2.02
N ASN A 234 -3.80 -3.03 3.04
CA ASN A 234 -3.32 -2.75 4.39
C ASN A 234 -1.80 -2.81 4.48
N ASP A 235 -1.17 -3.83 3.86
CA ASP A 235 0.28 -4.03 3.93
C ASP A 235 1.06 -2.92 3.20
N ALA A 236 0.57 -2.44 2.04
CA ALA A 236 1.08 -1.22 1.39
C ALA A 236 0.90 0.02 2.29
N GLY A 237 -0.26 0.16 2.93
CA GLY A 237 -0.56 1.27 3.84
C GLY A 237 0.36 1.31 5.06
N TYR A 238 0.50 0.19 5.76
CA TYR A 238 1.37 0.05 6.92
C TYR A 238 2.86 0.15 6.56
N THR A 239 3.26 -0.29 5.38
CA THR A 239 4.64 -0.09 4.87
C THR A 239 4.96 1.40 4.71
N LEU A 240 4.05 2.19 4.13
CA LEU A 240 4.26 3.63 3.96
C LEU A 240 4.20 4.38 5.30
N GLN A 241 3.27 4.01 6.20
CA GLN A 241 3.25 4.53 7.58
C GLN A 241 4.55 4.20 8.34
N ALA A 242 5.10 2.99 8.16
CA ALA A 242 6.36 2.57 8.77
C ALA A 242 7.56 3.35 8.22
N LEU A 243 7.58 3.68 6.92
CA LEU A 243 8.62 4.55 6.33
C LEU A 243 8.64 5.94 6.99
N LEU A 244 7.46 6.56 7.15
CA LEU A 244 7.33 7.86 7.82
C LEU A 244 7.74 7.78 9.30
N ALA A 245 7.28 6.74 10.01
CA ALA A 245 7.62 6.53 11.41
C ALA A 245 9.12 6.27 11.62
N LEU A 246 9.79 5.52 10.72
CA LEU A 246 11.25 5.38 10.70
C LEU A 246 11.94 6.74 10.56
N ALA A 247 11.55 7.54 9.56
CA ALA A 247 12.15 8.84 9.29
C ALA A 247 11.98 9.81 10.47
N VAL A 248 10.77 9.92 11.03
CA VAL A 248 10.47 10.77 12.19
C VAL A 248 11.19 10.29 13.45
N ASN A 249 11.22 8.97 13.70
CA ASN A 249 11.90 8.41 14.86
C ASN A 249 13.42 8.62 14.79
N ASP A 250 14.05 8.40 13.63
CA ASP A 250 15.49 8.64 13.46
C ASP A 250 15.83 10.13 13.53
N PHE A 251 14.96 11.02 13.02
CA PHE A 251 15.13 12.47 13.18
C PHE A 251 15.07 12.90 14.66
N ARG A 252 14.07 12.41 15.42
CA ARG A 252 13.91 12.72 16.85
C ARG A 252 15.03 12.12 17.71
N ASN A 253 15.34 10.85 17.46
CA ASN A 253 16.21 10.02 18.29
C ASN A 253 17.11 9.13 17.41
N PRO A 254 18.19 9.67 16.80
CA PRO A 254 19.04 8.94 15.87
C PRO A 254 19.51 7.59 16.42
N GLY A 255 19.27 6.52 15.65
CA GLY A 255 19.62 5.14 16.04
C GLY A 255 18.77 4.49 17.13
N ALA A 256 17.72 5.15 17.67
CA ALA A 256 16.84 4.55 18.66
C ALA A 256 16.10 3.31 18.14
N PHE A 257 15.67 3.33 16.87
CA PHE A 257 15.03 2.17 16.23
C PHE A 257 15.98 0.96 16.14
N ALA A 258 17.25 1.18 15.80
CA ALA A 258 18.24 0.10 15.74
C ALA A 258 18.52 -0.53 17.12
N ARG A 259 18.36 0.24 18.20
CA ARG A 259 18.38 -0.28 19.58
C ARG A 259 17.10 -1.06 19.91
N GLU A 260 15.93 -0.55 19.57
CA GLU A 260 14.64 -1.23 19.78
C GLU A 260 14.58 -2.60 19.08
N VAL A 261 15.04 -2.68 17.83
CA VAL A 261 15.15 -3.93 17.05
C VAL A 261 16.13 -4.96 17.67
N ARG A 262 17.07 -4.53 18.51
CA ARG A 262 18.09 -5.39 19.15
C ARG A 262 17.75 -5.75 20.61
N GLU A 263 17.19 -4.82 21.37
CA GLU A 263 17.07 -4.90 22.83
C GLU A 263 15.62 -4.80 23.33
N GLY A 264 14.73 -4.21 22.54
CA GLY A 264 13.35 -3.92 22.88
C GLY A 264 12.44 -5.14 23.06
N PRO A 265 11.19 -4.94 23.52
CA PRO A 265 10.18 -6.01 23.66
C PRO A 265 10.00 -6.84 22.38
N PHE A 266 10.07 -6.20 21.21
CA PHE A 266 9.85 -6.84 19.90
C PHE A 266 11.15 -7.12 19.13
N ALA A 267 12.30 -7.10 19.80
CA ALA A 267 13.62 -7.34 19.20
C ALA A 267 13.72 -8.68 18.45
N VAL A 268 14.60 -8.73 17.44
CA VAL A 268 14.84 -9.92 16.62
C VAL A 268 15.16 -11.14 17.49
N GLY A 269 14.56 -12.29 17.16
CA GLY A 269 14.66 -13.52 17.96
C GLY A 269 13.65 -13.62 19.11
N ARG A 270 13.02 -12.53 19.55
CA ARG A 270 11.94 -12.58 20.55
C ARG A 270 10.59 -12.92 19.92
N LYS A 271 9.73 -13.62 20.67
CA LYS A 271 8.34 -13.90 20.28
C LYS A 271 7.55 -12.59 20.24
N VAL A 272 6.88 -12.32 19.12
CA VAL A 272 5.91 -11.21 18.97
C VAL A 272 4.49 -11.70 19.28
N PRO A 273 3.55 -10.80 19.62
CA PRO A 273 2.13 -11.12 19.58
C PRO A 273 1.71 -11.65 18.20
N PRO A 274 0.62 -12.42 18.08
CA PRO A 274 0.07 -12.82 16.79
C PRO A 274 -0.51 -11.63 16.04
N VAL A 275 -0.58 -11.73 14.71
CA VAL A 275 -1.34 -10.79 13.87
C VAL A 275 -2.79 -10.77 14.34
N ARG A 276 -3.39 -9.59 14.41
CA ARG A 276 -4.79 -9.41 14.82
C ARG A 276 -5.65 -9.22 13.58
N PHE A 277 -6.78 -9.92 13.56
CA PHE A 277 -7.80 -9.83 12.52
C PHE A 277 -9.12 -9.39 13.14
N GLU A 278 -9.83 -8.50 12.46
CA GLU A 278 -11.16 -8.08 12.86
C GLU A 278 -12.18 -9.17 12.51
N ARG A 279 -13.03 -9.58 13.46
CA ARG A 279 -13.94 -10.72 13.24
C ARG A 279 -15.33 -10.26 12.83
N GLY A 280 -15.84 -10.85 11.75
CA GLY A 280 -17.19 -10.58 11.25
C GLY A 280 -17.34 -9.28 10.44
N TRP A 281 -16.33 -8.41 10.45
CA TRP A 281 -16.29 -7.22 9.61
C TRP A 281 -15.72 -7.52 8.21
N LYS A 282 -16.22 -6.79 7.22
CA LYS A 282 -15.70 -6.73 5.85
C LYS A 282 -15.73 -5.27 5.38
N ALA A 283 -14.71 -4.88 4.63
CA ALA A 283 -14.66 -3.61 3.95
C ALA A 283 -15.82 -3.47 2.94
N PRO A 284 -16.34 -2.26 2.70
CA PRO A 284 -17.24 -1.98 1.58
C PRO A 284 -16.60 -2.37 0.25
N VAL A 285 -17.43 -2.56 -0.77
CA VAL A 285 -16.98 -3.05 -2.09
C VAL A 285 -17.49 -2.15 -3.19
N VAL A 286 -16.61 -1.81 -4.14
CA VAL A 286 -16.94 -1.04 -5.35
C VAL A 286 -16.41 -1.77 -6.59
N TRP A 287 -16.85 -1.33 -7.77
CA TRP A 287 -16.34 -1.82 -9.06
C TRP A 287 -15.53 -0.72 -9.76
N GLY A 288 -14.45 -1.13 -10.42
CA GLY A 288 -13.65 -0.27 -11.29
C GLY A 288 -13.20 -1.02 -12.55
N GLY A 289 -12.52 -0.29 -13.43
CA GLY A 289 -12.05 -0.79 -14.71
C GLY A 289 -13.16 -0.87 -15.76
N SER A 290 -13.02 -1.83 -16.65
CA SER A 290 -13.98 -2.14 -17.71
C SER A 290 -15.16 -2.89 -17.08
N THR A 291 -16.25 -2.17 -16.76
CA THR A 291 -17.40 -2.80 -16.06
C THR A 291 -17.95 -4.01 -16.83
N ALA A 292 -18.13 -5.14 -16.13
CA ALA A 292 -18.77 -6.34 -16.65
C ALA A 292 -20.29 -6.18 -16.84
N ARG A 293 -20.69 -5.20 -17.67
CA ARG A 293 -22.03 -5.05 -18.22
C ARG A 293 -21.95 -4.70 -19.70
N GLY A 294 -21.40 -5.64 -20.47
CA GLY A 294 -21.99 -5.87 -21.79
C GLY A 294 -23.48 -6.14 -21.58
N LYS A 295 -24.36 -5.37 -22.24
CA LYS A 295 -25.77 -5.76 -22.36
C LYS A 295 -25.78 -7.11 -23.05
N VAL A 296 -26.11 -8.17 -22.31
CA VAL A 296 -26.77 -9.31 -22.92
C VAL A 296 -28.12 -8.76 -23.35
N SER A 297 -28.26 -8.48 -24.64
CA SER A 297 -29.59 -8.41 -25.25
C SER A 297 -30.22 -9.77 -25.00
N GLU A 298 -31.32 -9.80 -24.26
CA GLU A 298 -32.21 -10.95 -24.29
C GLU A 298 -32.58 -11.18 -25.75
N GLY A 299 -32.07 -12.28 -26.30
CA GLY A 299 -32.40 -12.69 -27.64
C GLY A 299 -33.78 -13.30 -27.60
N ASP A 300 -34.80 -12.49 -27.90
CA ASP A 300 -36.07 -13.04 -28.34
C ASP A 300 -35.82 -13.80 -29.64
N ASP A 301 -35.88 -15.12 -29.52
CA ASP A 301 -35.80 -16.09 -30.60
C ASP A 301 -37.13 -16.05 -31.36
N ASP A 302 -37.17 -15.34 -32.49
CA ASP A 302 -38.22 -15.51 -33.49
C ASP A 302 -37.63 -15.70 -34.90
N GLY A 303 -38.15 -16.72 -35.59
CA GLY A 303 -37.58 -17.25 -36.82
C GLY A 303 -38.18 -16.63 -38.07
N GLY A 304 -37.42 -15.80 -38.78
CA GLY A 304 -37.85 -15.15 -40.03
C GLY A 304 -36.94 -15.43 -41.22
N ARG A 305 -37.35 -16.32 -42.13
CA ARG A 305 -36.67 -16.51 -43.43
C ARG A 305 -36.89 -15.28 -44.32
N GLY A 306 -35.83 -14.71 -44.91
CA GLY A 306 -35.94 -13.65 -45.93
C GLY A 306 -34.71 -13.60 -46.85
N ARG A 307 -34.93 -13.63 -48.18
CA ARG A 307 -33.86 -13.60 -49.19
C ARG A 307 -33.59 -12.18 -49.69
N GLY A 308 -32.31 -11.89 -49.92
CA GLY A 308 -31.82 -11.22 -51.14
C GLY A 308 -31.88 -9.68 -51.21
N GLY A 309 -31.06 -9.12 -52.10
CA GLY A 309 -31.12 -7.71 -52.51
C GLY A 309 -29.76 -7.00 -52.47
N GLU A 310 -29.18 -6.75 -53.64
CA GLU A 310 -28.03 -5.85 -53.83
C GLU A 310 -28.47 -4.38 -53.79
N GLY A 311 -27.53 -3.44 -53.57
CA GLY A 311 -27.85 -2.00 -53.67
C GLY A 311 -26.70 -1.04 -53.34
N LEU A 312 -25.99 -0.57 -54.36
CA LEU A 312 -25.06 0.57 -54.31
C LEU A 312 -25.83 1.91 -54.34
N GLY A 313 -25.30 3.01 -53.76
CA GLY A 313 -25.75 4.35 -54.17
C GLY A 313 -25.51 5.56 -53.25
N VAL A 314 -24.33 6.20 -53.40
CA VAL A 314 -24.02 7.66 -53.49
C VAL A 314 -24.81 8.74 -52.70
N ALA A 315 -24.05 9.73 -52.22
CA ALA A 315 -24.40 10.95 -51.48
C ALA A 315 -25.31 12.01 -52.18
N ALA A 316 -25.80 12.99 -51.39
CA ALA A 316 -25.83 14.43 -51.75
C ALA A 316 -26.09 15.34 -50.52
N GLU A 317 -25.80 16.64 -50.67
CA GLU A 317 -25.84 17.71 -49.63
C GLU A 317 -27.23 18.37 -49.44
N GLY A 318 -27.38 19.27 -48.45
CA GLY A 318 -28.58 20.10 -48.27
C GLY A 318 -28.42 21.32 -47.33
N VAL A 319 -28.63 22.52 -47.87
CA VAL A 319 -28.45 23.87 -47.28
C VAL A 319 -29.70 24.72 -47.68
N CYS A 320 -30.25 25.69 -46.92
CA CYS A 320 -29.84 26.48 -45.75
C CYS A 320 -30.97 26.63 -44.69
N GLY A 321 -30.85 27.56 -43.73
CA GLY A 321 -31.99 28.06 -42.93
C GLY A 321 -31.62 29.01 -41.77
N GLU A 322 -31.60 30.33 -42.03
CA GLU A 322 -31.48 31.38 -41.00
C GLU A 322 -32.80 31.63 -40.24
N GLY A 323 -32.74 32.21 -39.03
CA GLY A 323 -33.92 32.56 -38.23
C GLY A 323 -33.57 33.35 -36.97
N ASP A 324 -33.58 34.68 -37.08
CA ASP A 324 -33.30 35.67 -36.02
C ASP A 324 -34.47 35.82 -35.02
N GLY A 325 -34.22 36.42 -33.85
CA GLY A 325 -35.27 36.80 -32.88
C GLY A 325 -34.83 36.81 -31.41
N GLY A 326 -34.38 37.95 -30.90
CA GLY A 326 -34.02 38.14 -29.49
C GLY A 326 -35.19 38.37 -28.52
N GLY A 327 -34.90 38.44 -27.22
CA GLY A 327 -35.87 38.75 -26.16
C GLY A 327 -35.22 38.87 -24.78
N ASP A 328 -35.14 40.10 -24.28
CA ASP A 328 -34.59 40.48 -22.97
C ASP A 328 -35.54 40.11 -21.81
N GLY A 329 -35.04 40.02 -20.58
CA GLY A 329 -35.86 39.71 -19.40
C GLY A 329 -35.09 39.28 -18.14
N GLY A 330 -34.43 40.23 -17.48
CA GLY A 330 -33.81 39.98 -16.16
C GLY A 330 -34.82 39.92 -15.00
N ALA A 331 -34.54 39.11 -13.97
CA ALA A 331 -35.13 39.25 -12.64
C ALA A 331 -34.21 38.68 -11.54
N GLU A 332 -33.75 39.57 -10.67
CA GLU A 332 -33.02 39.28 -9.44
C GLU A 332 -33.99 38.86 -8.31
N MET A 333 -33.71 37.81 -7.52
CA MET A 333 -34.18 37.74 -6.13
C MET A 333 -33.45 36.75 -5.18
N THR A 334 -32.60 37.33 -4.33
CA THR A 334 -32.41 37.06 -2.89
C THR A 334 -32.64 35.67 -2.24
N ARG A 335 -31.52 35.11 -1.71
CA ARG A 335 -31.29 34.54 -0.34
C ARG A 335 -32.48 34.15 0.57
N LYS A 336 -32.41 32.92 1.11
CA LYS A 336 -32.60 32.50 2.54
C LYS A 336 -31.98 31.09 2.71
N LYS A 337 -30.89 30.82 3.43
CA LYS A 337 -30.57 30.86 4.88
C LYS A 337 -31.26 29.78 5.77
N THR A 338 -30.50 28.72 6.06
CA THR A 338 -30.36 27.97 7.34
C THR A 338 -31.56 27.44 8.13
N THR A 339 -31.51 26.14 8.44
CA THR A 339 -31.98 25.56 9.73
C THR A 339 -31.04 24.45 10.22
N THR A 340 -30.79 24.44 11.53
CA THR A 340 -29.86 23.53 12.23
C THR A 340 -30.61 22.81 13.36
N THR A 341 -30.57 21.47 13.42
CA THR A 341 -31.00 20.67 14.59
C THR A 341 -30.53 19.21 14.36
N THR A 342 -29.62 18.59 15.11
CA THR A 342 -29.51 18.19 16.54
C THR A 342 -29.47 16.66 16.65
N ARG A 343 -28.53 16.19 17.47
CA ARG A 343 -28.21 14.79 17.82
C ARG A 343 -28.97 14.39 19.10
N PRO A 344 -29.40 13.12 19.26
CA PRO A 344 -29.73 12.57 20.58
C PRO A 344 -28.57 11.75 21.19
N LYS A 345 -28.53 11.68 22.52
CA LYS A 345 -27.64 10.85 23.35
C LYS A 345 -28.48 9.90 24.23
N GLY A 346 -27.94 8.72 24.53
CA GLY A 346 -28.43 7.74 25.53
C GLY A 346 -27.97 6.34 25.12
N LEU A 347 -27.58 5.40 25.99
CA LEU A 347 -27.46 5.31 27.46
C LEU A 347 -26.25 4.37 27.79
N PRO A 348 -25.77 4.27 29.05
CA PRO A 348 -24.51 3.58 29.38
C PRO A 348 -24.66 2.04 29.54
N PRO A 349 -23.54 1.28 29.49
CA PRO A 349 -23.57 -0.18 29.65
C PRO A 349 -23.77 -0.62 31.10
N ARG A 350 -24.47 -1.75 31.30
CA ARG A 350 -24.55 -2.46 32.58
C ARG A 350 -23.25 -3.23 32.84
N ALA A 351 -22.72 -3.11 34.05
CA ALA A 351 -21.70 -4.01 34.57
C ALA A 351 -22.29 -5.39 34.92
N ALA A 352 -21.48 -6.43 34.79
CA ALA A 352 -21.74 -7.75 35.34
C ALA A 352 -20.44 -8.29 35.94
N GLU A 353 -20.26 -8.10 37.25
CA GLU A 353 -19.31 -8.88 38.04
C GLU A 353 -19.89 -10.26 38.33
N ARG A 354 -19.05 -11.30 38.21
CA ARG A 354 -19.05 -12.62 38.88
C ARG A 354 -18.11 -13.55 38.10
N GLN A 355 -17.39 -14.49 38.71
CA GLN A 355 -16.94 -14.62 40.11
C GLN A 355 -15.74 -15.59 40.09
N GLU A 356 -14.94 -15.61 41.14
CA GLU A 356 -13.82 -16.56 41.25
C GLU A 356 -14.30 -18.02 41.27
N GLY A 357 -13.58 -18.88 40.54
CA GLY A 357 -13.65 -20.33 40.68
C GLY A 357 -12.24 -20.87 40.90
N LYS A 358 -11.85 -21.02 42.17
CA LYS A 358 -10.68 -21.84 42.55
C LYS A 358 -11.08 -23.30 42.39
N ASP A 359 -10.23 -24.09 41.75
CA ASP A 359 -10.10 -25.51 42.09
C ASP A 359 -8.63 -25.91 42.15
N THR A 360 -8.27 -26.47 43.29
CA THR A 360 -6.93 -26.98 43.60
C THR A 360 -7.05 -28.44 44.02
N MET A 361 -6.59 -29.36 43.17
CA MET A 361 -6.13 -30.71 43.49
C MET A 361 -5.40 -31.24 42.24
N GLY A 362 -4.31 -31.99 42.30
CA GLY A 362 -3.55 -32.43 43.46
C GLY A 362 -2.97 -33.84 43.27
N SER A 363 -1.66 -33.92 43.02
CA SER A 363 -0.82 -35.13 43.14
C SER A 363 -1.10 -36.34 42.23
N THR A 364 -0.07 -36.81 41.52
CA THR A 364 0.69 -38.01 41.92
C THR A 364 2.04 -38.06 41.19
N ALA A 365 3.03 -38.72 41.81
CA ALA A 365 4.41 -38.81 41.34
C ALA A 365 4.78 -40.26 40.95
N GLY A 366 5.96 -40.42 40.33
CA GLY A 366 6.61 -41.69 39.98
C GLY A 366 7.37 -41.53 38.66
N ASP A 367 8.70 -41.35 38.65
CA ASP A 367 9.75 -42.40 38.73
C ASP A 367 9.82 -43.25 37.43
N GLU A 368 10.99 -43.60 36.86
CA GLU A 368 12.41 -43.35 37.19
C GLU A 368 13.28 -43.72 35.96
N LYS A 369 14.59 -43.32 35.94
CA LYS A 369 15.71 -43.99 35.18
C LYS A 369 15.65 -43.97 33.62
N ALA A 370 16.75 -44.05 32.86
CA ALA A 370 18.19 -43.93 33.16
C ALA A 370 19.06 -43.58 31.91
N ARG A 371 20.23 -42.99 32.18
CA ARG A 371 21.56 -43.08 31.51
C ARG A 371 21.67 -43.57 30.04
N GLY A 372 22.45 -42.83 29.23
CA GLY A 372 23.04 -43.32 27.98
C GLY A 372 24.11 -42.41 27.37
N THR A 373 25.39 -42.65 27.69
CA THR A 373 26.56 -41.92 27.15
C THR A 373 26.98 -42.41 25.76
N ASN A 374 27.52 -41.52 24.91
CA ASN A 374 28.77 -41.82 24.19
C ASN A 374 29.45 -40.60 23.56
N GLU A 375 30.70 -40.35 23.94
CA GLU A 375 31.66 -39.60 23.13
C GLU A 375 32.14 -40.46 21.94
N ARG A 376 32.42 -39.86 20.78
CA ARG A 376 33.46 -40.36 19.87
C ARG A 376 34.27 -39.22 19.25
N LYS A 377 35.46 -38.98 19.81
CA LYS A 377 36.57 -38.35 19.08
C LYS A 377 36.99 -39.26 17.91
N ARG A 378 37.39 -38.66 16.78
CA ARG A 378 38.70 -38.97 16.17
C ARG A 378 39.19 -37.86 15.25
N LYS A 379 40.51 -37.74 15.20
CA LYS A 379 41.34 -36.69 14.57
C LYS A 379 42.25 -37.35 13.54
N ARG A 380 42.49 -36.68 12.40
CA ARG A 380 43.60 -36.80 11.42
C ARG A 380 43.25 -35.77 10.31
N GLU A 381 43.99 -34.72 9.99
CA GLU A 381 45.44 -34.59 9.66
C GLU A 381 45.89 -35.57 8.57
N TRP A 382 46.00 -35.07 7.33
CA TRP A 382 47.17 -35.29 6.47
C TRP A 382 47.25 -34.25 5.31
N GLU A 383 48.47 -33.73 5.12
CA GLU A 383 49.12 -33.04 3.98
C GLU A 383 48.36 -32.23 2.90
N GLY A 384 49.06 -31.20 2.41
CA GLY A 384 48.84 -30.60 1.10
C GLY A 384 49.97 -30.92 0.12
N ALA A 385 49.66 -30.91 -1.17
CA ALA A 385 50.58 -30.81 -2.30
C ALA A 385 49.77 -30.32 -3.52
N GLY A 386 50.28 -29.33 -4.25
CA GLY A 386 49.58 -28.68 -5.38
C GLY A 386 49.68 -27.17 -5.30
#